data_AF-A0A955ICR4-F1
#
_entry.id   AF-A0A955ICR4-F1
#
_cell.length_a   1.000
_cell.length_b   1.000
_cell.length_c   1.000
_cell.angle_alpha   90.00
_cell.angle_beta   90.00
_cell.angle_gamma   90.00
#
_symmetry.space_group_name_H-M   'P 1'
#
loop_
_entity.id
_entity.type
_entity.pdbx_description
1 polymer ?
#
loop_
_entity_poly.entity_id
_entity_poly.type
_entity_poly.pdbx_seq_one_letter_code
_entity_poly.pdbx_strand_id
1 'polypeptide(L)' 'MHYEHRQSKVKRKRSIGFRARMRTKAGRKIINAKRRMGRLVNIADKPM' A
#
# COMPACT_ATOMS: atom_id res chain seq x y z
N MET A 1 2.33 -19.69 -16.63
CA MET A 1 2.77 -18.55 -17.46
C MET A 1 3.45 -17.53 -16.56
N HIS A 2 4.77 -17.39 -16.67
CA HIS A 2 5.54 -16.39 -15.93
C HIS A 2 5.57 -15.10 -16.76
N TYR A 3 4.84 -14.07 -16.30
CA TYR A 3 4.88 -12.75 -16.90
C TYR A 3 5.86 -11.89 -16.11
N GLU A 4 6.70 -11.12 -16.81
CA GLU A 4 7.63 -10.21 -16.16
C GLU A 4 6.87 -9.19 -15.30
N HIS A 5 7.09 -9.25 -13.99
CA HIS A 5 6.55 -8.27 -13.06
C HIS A 5 7.33 -6.97 -13.17
N ARG A 6 6.86 -6.04 -14.01
CA ARG A 6 7.42 -4.69 -14.10
C ARG A 6 7.27 -3.95 -12.76
N GLN A 7 8.39 -3.69 -12.08
CA GLN A 7 8.42 -3.03 -10.78
C GLN A 7 8.44 -1.49 -10.90
N SER A 8 7.31 -0.89 -11.27
CA SER A 8 7.19 0.57 -11.27
C SER A 8 6.91 1.10 -9.85
N LYS A 9 7.91 1.77 -9.25
CA LYS A 9 7.77 2.46 -7.94
C LYS A 9 6.64 3.49 -7.95
N VAL A 10 6.47 4.21 -9.07
CA VAL A 10 5.39 5.20 -9.26
C VAL A 10 4.01 4.53 -9.23
N LYS A 11 3.82 3.45 -10.02
CA LYS A 11 2.54 2.71 -9.99
C LYS A 11 2.25 2.17 -8.59
N ARG A 12 3.25 1.62 -7.89
CA ARG A 12 3.10 1.10 -6.53
C ARG A 12 2.62 2.17 -5.54
N LYS A 13 3.23 3.38 -5.56
CA LYS A 13 2.79 4.48 -4.69
C LYS A 13 1.37 4.95 -5.01
N ARG A 14 1.00 5.03 -6.30
CA ARG A 14 -0.35 5.43 -6.74
C ARG A 14 -1.41 4.39 -6.38
N SER A 15 -1.10 3.11 -6.41
CA SER A 15 -2.08 2.04 -6.15
C SER A 15 -2.24 1.72 -4.66
N ILE A 16 -1.13 1.58 -3.92
CA ILE A 16 -1.16 1.07 -2.54
C ILE A 16 -0.54 2.01 -1.50
N GLY A 17 -0.12 3.22 -1.90
CA GLY A 17 0.45 4.22 -0.98
C GLY A 17 -0.55 4.75 0.05
N PHE A 18 -0.03 5.39 1.09
CA PHE A 18 -0.83 5.91 2.21
C PHE A 18 -1.96 6.85 1.74
N ARG A 19 -1.65 7.82 0.87
CA ARG A 19 -2.63 8.76 0.31
C ARG A 19 -3.75 8.06 -0.45
N ALA A 20 -3.41 7.04 -1.25
CA ALA A 20 -4.39 6.23 -1.98
C ALA A 20 -5.35 5.50 -1.04
N ARG A 21 -4.84 4.97 0.10
CA ARG A 21 -5.67 4.32 1.13
C ARG A 21 -6.54 5.31 1.89
N MET A 22 -6.07 6.52 2.16
CA MET A 22 -6.87 7.52 2.89
C MET A 22 -8.05 8.06 2.07
N ARG A 23 -7.97 8.04 0.73
CA ARG A 23 -9.01 8.51 -0.18
C ARG A 23 -10.34 7.77 -0.03
N THR A 24 -10.32 6.46 0.25
CA THR A 24 -11.54 5.62 0.28
C THR A 24 -11.89 5.16 1.69
N LYS A 25 -13.19 4.91 1.96
CA LYS A 25 -13.66 4.34 3.24
C LYS A 25 -13.00 3.00 3.53
N ALA A 26 -12.93 2.10 2.53
CA ALA A 26 -12.31 0.79 2.66
C ALA A 26 -10.79 0.90 2.92
N GLY A 27 -10.09 1.83 2.25
CA GLY A 27 -8.68 2.04 2.49
C GLY A 27 -8.38 2.50 3.92
N ARG A 28 -9.21 3.38 4.50
CA ARG A 28 -9.12 3.77 5.92
C ARG A 28 -9.31 2.58 6.87
N LYS A 29 -10.24 1.67 6.58
CA LYS A 29 -10.42 0.43 7.37
C LYS A 29 -9.15 -0.42 7.38
N ILE A 30 -8.50 -0.60 6.22
CA ILE A 30 -7.24 -1.36 6.11
C ILE A 30 -6.13 -0.72 6.96
N ILE A 31 -6.03 0.62 6.93
CA ILE A 31 -5.04 1.36 7.72
C ILE A 31 -5.27 1.15 9.22
N ASN A 32 -6.52 1.23 9.67
CA ASN A 32 -6.87 1.00 11.07
C ASN A 32 -6.60 -0.44 11.51
N ALA A 33 -6.86 -1.43 10.66
CA ALA A 33 -6.53 -2.82 10.95
C ALA A 33 -5.02 -3.05 11.09
N LYS A 34 -4.21 -2.44 10.21
CA LYS A 34 -2.74 -2.49 10.32
C LYS A 34 -2.24 -1.84 11.61
N ARG A 35 -2.78 -0.67 11.96
CA ARG A 35 -2.47 0.01 13.23
C ARG A 35 -2.79 -0.87 14.44
N ARG A 36 -3.96 -1.50 14.45
CA ARG A 36 -4.37 -2.42 15.53
C ARG A 36 -3.38 -3.59 15.71
N MET A 37 -2.86 -4.12 14.60
CA MET A 37 -1.87 -5.20 14.62
C MET A 37 -0.42 -4.71 14.81
N GLY A 38 -0.17 -3.40 14.95
CA GLY A 38 1.19 -2.85 15.01
C GLY A 38 1.98 -2.96 13.70
N ARG A 39 1.31 -3.16 12.56
CA ARG A 39 1.97 -3.30 11.24
C ARG A 39 2.27 -1.94 10.62
N LEU A 40 3.35 -1.90 9.83
CA LEU A 40 3.69 -0.75 9.02
C LEU A 40 2.54 -0.34 8.11
N VAL A 41 2.13 0.92 8.28
CA VAL A 41 0.98 1.48 7.60
C VAL A 41 1.29 1.77 6.14
N ASN A 42 2.52 2.27 5.91
CA ASN A 42 3.00 2.68 4.60
C ASN A 42 3.91 1.60 3.99
N ILE A 43 3.31 0.72 3.18
CA ILE A 43 4.02 -0.41 2.54
C ILE A 43 4.73 0.03 1.24
N ALA A 44 4.33 1.16 0.67
CA ALA A 44 4.90 1.64 -0.59
C ALA A 44 6.30 2.23 -0.43
N ASP A 45 6.64 2.69 0.77
CA ASP A 45 7.93 3.34 1.09
C ASP A 45 8.86 2.43 1.92
N LYS A 46 8.51 1.16 2.13
CA LYS A 46 9.41 0.21 2.78
C LYS A 46 10.65 0.01 1.87
N PRO A 47 11.88 0.19 2.37
CA PRO A 47 13.06 -0.22 1.61
C PRO A 47 12.96 -1.72 1.34
N MET A 48 13.15 -2.10 0.08
CA MET A 48 13.25 -3.51 -0.33
C MET A 48 14.57 -4.07 0.13
#